data_AF-A0A9D5DGS1-F1
#
_entry.id   AF-A0A9D5DGS1-F1
#
_cell.length_a   1.000
_cell.length_b   1.000
_cell.length_c   1.000
_cell.angle_alpha   90.00
_cell.angle_beta   90.00
_cell.angle_gamma   90.00
#
_symmetry.space_group_name_H-M   'P 1'
#
loop_
_entity.id
_entity.type
_entity.pdbx_description
1 polymer ?
#
loop_
_entity_poly.entity_id
_entity_poly.type
_entity_poly.pdbx_seq_one_letter_code
_entity_poly.pdbx_strand_id
1 'polypeptide(L)'
;MAIKLTRRRTLKKVSRRTKSNKNKYVDLEKQIRDKNLRSVWSNKKTINQNFESLNPDVILSTLPPIFEDNTIPEKLGEREEVIMKALYKKYGENTNLMARDIKMNPYQWNPNQCQKKLTIYIRMSETANKQLQC
;
A
#
# COMPACT_ATOMS: atom_id res chain seq x y z
N MET A 1 -80.10 20.36 14.75
CA MET A 1 -79.29 19.58 15.71
C MET A 1 -78.00 20.35 15.98
N ALA A 2 -77.73 20.76 17.23
CA ALA A 2 -76.55 21.54 17.58
C ALA A 2 -75.35 20.61 17.86
N ILE A 3 -74.24 20.80 17.15
CA ILE A 3 -73.00 20.04 17.35
C ILE A 3 -72.34 20.55 18.64
N LYS A 4 -72.28 19.70 19.68
CA LYS A 4 -71.55 20.01 20.91
C LYS A 4 -70.06 20.21 20.59
N LEU A 5 -69.56 21.43 20.82
CA LEU A 5 -68.13 21.76 20.83
C LEU A 5 -67.46 21.00 21.99
N THR A 6 -66.97 19.79 21.72
CA THR A 6 -66.25 18.99 22.70
C THR A 6 -64.88 19.62 22.98
N ARG A 7 -64.55 19.76 24.27
CA ARG A 7 -63.34 20.39 24.82
C ARG A 7 -62.08 20.00 24.03
N ARG A 8 -61.39 21.00 23.48
CA ARG A 8 -60.06 20.83 22.86
C ARG A 8 -59.09 20.24 23.90
N ARG A 9 -58.47 19.10 23.58
CA ARG A 9 -57.42 18.50 24.41
C ARG A 9 -56.16 19.37 24.33
N THR A 10 -55.69 19.90 25.46
CA THR A 10 -54.41 20.62 25.52
C THR A 10 -53.26 19.60 25.55
N LEU A 11 -52.43 19.61 24.51
CA LEU A 11 -51.26 18.73 24.43
C LEU A 11 -50.21 19.21 25.45
N LYS A 12 -49.88 18.38 26.44
CA LYS A 12 -48.78 18.66 27.37
C LYS A 12 -47.44 18.58 26.63
N LYS A 13 -46.58 19.59 26.82
CA LYS A 13 -45.25 19.66 26.19
C LYS A 13 -44.33 18.61 26.81
N VAL A 14 -43.93 17.61 26.03
CA VAL A 14 -42.98 16.57 26.46
C VAL A 14 -41.56 17.10 26.35
N SER A 15 -40.82 17.11 27.46
CA SER A 15 -39.40 17.42 27.50
C SER A 15 -38.59 16.16 27.16
N ARG A 16 -37.80 16.21 26.07
CA ARG A 16 -36.85 15.14 25.73
C ARG A 16 -35.49 15.50 26.34
N ARG A 17 -35.12 14.87 27.45
CA ARG A 17 -33.72 14.87 27.90
C ARG A 17 -32.94 13.86 27.06
N THR A 18 -31.79 14.28 26.53
CA THR A 18 -30.84 13.36 25.91
C THR A 18 -30.29 12.43 26.99
N LYS A 19 -30.22 11.12 26.71
CA LYS A 19 -29.56 10.16 27.61
C LYS A 19 -28.12 10.61 27.81
N SER A 20 -27.63 10.65 29.06
CA SER A 20 -26.25 11.07 29.32
C SER A 20 -25.28 10.09 28.67
N ASN A 21 -24.38 10.58 27.80
CA ASN A 21 -23.35 9.79 27.11
C ASN A 21 -22.27 9.19 28.03
N LYS A 22 -22.45 9.23 29.36
CA LYS A 22 -21.41 8.89 30.35
C LYS A 22 -20.88 7.46 30.25
N ASN A 23 -21.64 6.53 29.65
CA ASN A 23 -21.24 5.13 29.49
C ASN A 23 -20.80 4.77 28.06
N LYS A 24 -20.50 5.77 27.21
CA LYS A 24 -19.89 5.54 25.89
C LYS A 24 -18.35 5.58 25.94
N TYR A 25 -17.74 5.35 27.09
CA TYR A 25 -16.35 4.91 27.09
C TYR A 25 -16.36 3.50 26.53
N VAL A 26 -16.06 3.44 25.25
CA VAL A 26 -15.88 2.23 24.47
C VAL A 26 -14.84 1.38 25.20
N ASP A 27 -15.18 0.14 25.54
CA ASP A 27 -14.23 -0.83 26.11
C ASP A 27 -13.12 -1.09 25.09
N LEU A 28 -12.03 -0.31 25.15
CA LEU A 28 -10.94 -0.38 24.17
C LEU A 28 -10.31 -1.78 24.15
N GLU A 29 -10.20 -2.42 25.31
CA GLU A 29 -9.81 -3.83 25.42
C GLU A 29 -10.61 -4.77 24.49
N LYS A 30 -11.92 -4.58 24.35
CA LYS A 30 -12.77 -5.42 23.46
C LYS A 30 -12.62 -5.06 21.99
N GLN A 31 -12.16 -3.86 21.68
CA GLN A 31 -11.97 -3.38 20.31
C GLN A 31 -10.59 -3.69 19.74
N ILE A 32 -9.58 -3.88 20.60
CA ILE A 32 -8.25 -4.30 20.17
C ILE A 32 -8.36 -5.71 19.54
N ARG A 33 -8.08 -5.79 18.24
CA ARG A 33 -8.08 -7.05 17.48
C ARG A 33 -6.87 -7.92 17.82
N ASP A 34 -5.74 -7.29 18.08
CA ASP A 34 -4.48 -7.98 18.35
C ASP A 34 -4.50 -8.65 19.73
N LYS A 35 -4.40 -9.97 19.73
CA LYS A 35 -4.48 -10.79 20.96
C LYS A 35 -3.40 -10.41 21.99
N ASN A 36 -2.19 -10.12 21.52
CA ASN A 36 -1.04 -9.81 22.37
C ASN A 36 -1.15 -8.40 22.97
N LEU A 37 -1.65 -7.43 22.22
CA LEU A 37 -1.88 -6.08 22.75
C LEU A 37 -3.05 -6.09 23.74
N ARG A 38 -4.09 -6.87 23.45
CA ARG A 38 -5.28 -6.99 24.30
C ARG A 38 -4.97 -7.58 25.69
N SER A 39 -4.03 -8.51 25.81
CA SER A 39 -3.66 -9.10 27.11
C SER A 39 -2.90 -8.14 28.02
N VAL A 40 -2.17 -7.18 27.45
CA VAL A 40 -1.35 -6.21 28.19
C VAL A 40 -2.14 -4.91 28.45
N TRP A 41 -3.10 -4.58 27.59
CA TRP A 41 -3.86 -3.33 27.65
C TRP A 41 -4.78 -3.24 28.88
N SER A 42 -4.80 -2.08 29.54
CA SER A 42 -5.71 -1.78 30.65
C SER A 42 -6.54 -0.52 30.39
N ASN A 43 -7.86 -0.63 30.47
CA ASN A 43 -8.78 0.51 30.32
C ASN A 43 -8.75 1.47 31.52
N LYS A 44 -8.10 1.10 32.62
CA LYS A 44 -7.95 1.96 33.81
C LYS A 44 -6.79 2.96 33.68
N LYS A 45 -5.86 2.70 32.76
CA LYS A 45 -4.69 3.53 32.50
C LYS A 45 -4.96 4.47 31.33
N THR A 46 -4.23 5.59 31.30
CA THR A 46 -4.24 6.46 30.11
C THR A 46 -3.48 5.78 28.97
N ILE A 47 -3.71 6.24 27.74
CA ILE A 47 -3.05 5.72 26.53
C ILE A 47 -1.52 5.77 26.68
N ASN A 48 -0.98 6.89 27.16
CA ASN A 48 0.47 7.07 27.34
C ASN A 48 1.05 6.10 28.38
N GLN A 49 0.35 5.89 29.50
CA GLN A 49 0.77 4.94 30.54
C GLN A 49 0.78 3.48 30.04
N ASN A 50 -0.14 3.14 29.14
CA ASN A 50 -0.12 1.82 28.49
C ASN A 50 1.07 1.70 27.53
N PHE A 51 1.37 2.75 26.75
CA PHE A 51 2.52 2.76 25.85
C PHE A 51 3.88 2.72 26.58
N GLU A 52 4.01 3.39 27.71
CA GLU A 52 5.23 3.30 28.54
C GLU A 52 5.47 1.88 29.08
N SER A 53 4.40 1.11 29.32
CA SER A 53 4.50 -0.29 29.73
C SER A 53 4.68 -1.28 28.57
N LEU A 54 4.56 -0.84 27.32
CA LEU A 54 4.76 -1.68 26.15
C LEU A 54 6.25 -1.69 25.79
N ASN A 55 6.91 -2.83 26.04
CA ASN A 55 8.28 -3.03 25.64
C ASN A 55 8.36 -3.18 24.10
N PRO A 56 9.13 -2.32 23.41
CA PRO A 56 9.25 -2.38 21.94
C PRO A 56 9.84 -3.70 21.46
N ASP A 57 10.65 -4.36 22.28
CA ASP A 57 11.29 -5.65 21.98
C ASP A 57 10.26 -6.77 21.75
N VAL A 58 9.15 -6.75 22.49
CA VAL A 58 8.06 -7.73 22.32
C VAL A 58 7.41 -7.54 20.96
N ILE A 59 7.18 -6.29 20.55
CA ILE A 59 6.61 -5.96 19.24
C ILE A 59 7.54 -6.46 18.14
N LEU A 60 8.82 -6.11 18.20
CA LEU A 60 9.83 -6.52 17.21
C LEU A 60 9.94 -8.04 17.08
N SER A 61 9.86 -8.78 18.18
CA SER A 61 9.89 -10.25 18.18
C SER A 61 8.66 -10.91 17.55
N THR A 62 7.53 -10.21 17.52
CA THR A 62 6.26 -10.71 16.97
C THR A 62 6.01 -10.29 15.53
N LEU A 63 6.83 -9.38 14.99
CA LEU A 63 6.74 -9.02 13.58
C LEU A 63 7.12 -10.24 12.73
N PRO A 64 6.39 -10.49 11.63
CA PRO A 64 6.82 -11.50 10.68
C PRO A 64 8.23 -11.16 10.17
N PRO A 65 9.04 -12.18 9.80
CA PRO A 65 10.30 -11.93 9.14
C PRO A 65 10.06 -11.04 7.92
N ILE A 66 11.03 -10.16 7.64
CA ILE A 66 10.98 -9.22 6.52
C ILE A 66 10.53 -9.99 5.29
N PHE A 67 9.37 -9.62 4.74
CA PHE A 67 8.91 -10.19 3.49
C PHE A 67 10.01 -9.91 2.47
N GLU A 68 10.56 -10.95 1.86
CA GLU A 68 11.40 -10.76 0.68
C GLU A 68 10.58 -9.92 -0.29
N ASP A 69 11.15 -8.80 -0.74
CA ASP A 69 10.49 -7.93 -1.69
C ASP A 69 10.15 -8.79 -2.91
N ASN A 70 8.87 -9.13 -3.07
CA ASN A 70 8.30 -9.83 -4.23
C ASN A 70 8.33 -8.92 -5.48
N THR A 71 9.40 -8.13 -5.63
CA THR A 71 9.68 -7.36 -6.81
C THR A 71 9.92 -8.35 -7.94
N ILE A 72 8.94 -8.40 -8.84
CA ILE A 72 9.04 -9.18 -10.07
C ILE A 72 10.33 -8.75 -10.76
N PRO A 73 11.24 -9.67 -11.10
CA PRO A 73 12.50 -9.30 -11.72
C PRO A 73 12.21 -8.51 -13.00
N GLU A 74 12.83 -7.33 -13.11
CA GLU A 74 12.71 -6.49 -14.30
C GLU A 74 13.20 -7.27 -15.52
N LYS A 75 12.26 -7.73 -16.35
CA LYS A 75 12.54 -8.45 -17.59
C LYS A 75 11.99 -7.66 -18.77
N LEU A 76 12.77 -7.54 -19.83
CA LEU A 76 12.27 -7.01 -21.10
C LEU A 76 11.23 -7.97 -21.70
N GLY A 77 10.20 -7.42 -22.35
CA GLY A 77 9.29 -8.25 -23.14
C GLY A 77 10.02 -8.89 -24.33
N GLU A 78 9.55 -10.06 -24.79
CA GLU A 78 10.22 -10.85 -25.85
C GLU A 78 10.50 -10.03 -27.12
N ARG A 79 9.51 -9.27 -27.60
CA ARG A 79 9.65 -8.41 -28.78
C ARG A 79 10.63 -7.26 -28.55
N GLU A 80 10.61 -6.70 -27.34
CA GLU A 80 11.48 -5.58 -26.98
C GLU A 80 12.93 -6.02 -26.87
N GLU A 81 13.17 -7.24 -26.41
CA GLU A 81 14.50 -7.85 -26.33
C GLU A 81 15.10 -8.02 -27.74
N VAL A 82 14.32 -8.50 -28.71
CA VAL A 82 14.79 -8.63 -30.11
C VAL A 82 15.17 -7.27 -30.69
N ILE A 83 14.35 -6.25 -30.45
CA ILE A 83 14.61 -4.88 -30.88
C ILE A 83 15.88 -4.34 -30.20
N MET A 84 15.98 -4.49 -28.88
CA MET A 84 17.11 -3.98 -28.11
C MET A 84 18.41 -4.67 -28.48
N LYS A 85 18.39 -5.99 -28.71
CA LYS A 85 19.54 -6.75 -29.21
C LYS A 85 20.04 -6.22 -30.56
N ALA A 86 19.12 -5.90 -31.46
CA ALA A 86 19.47 -5.36 -32.78
C ALA A 86 20.00 -3.92 -32.70
N LEU A 87 19.41 -3.08 -31.84
CA LEU A 87 19.88 -1.72 -31.57
C LEU A 87 21.26 -1.71 -30.91
N TYR A 88 21.47 -2.55 -29.90
CA TYR A 88 22.74 -2.70 -29.19
C TYR A 88 23.85 -3.17 -30.13
N LYS A 89 23.56 -4.14 -31.01
CA LYS A 89 24.51 -4.60 -32.03
C LYS A 89 24.97 -3.48 -32.98
N LYS A 90 24.11 -2.50 -33.27
CA LYS A 90 24.40 -1.42 -34.22
C LYS A 90 25.05 -0.20 -33.58
N TYR A 91 24.59 0.21 -32.41
CA TYR A 91 24.95 1.50 -31.80
C TYR A 91 25.68 1.38 -30.45
N GLY A 92 25.81 0.18 -29.88
CA GLY A 92 26.45 -0.05 -28.59
C GLY A 92 25.66 0.59 -27.44
N GLU A 93 26.25 1.56 -26.76
CA GLU A 93 25.64 2.26 -25.61
C GLU A 93 25.07 3.65 -25.95
N ASN A 94 25.11 4.03 -27.23
CA ASN A 94 24.69 5.37 -27.67
C ASN A 94 23.17 5.50 -27.76
N THR A 95 22.52 5.83 -26.64
CA THR A 95 21.05 5.95 -26.52
C THR A 95 20.43 6.97 -27.48
N ASN A 96 21.13 8.08 -27.74
CA ASN A 96 20.66 9.14 -28.64
C ASN A 96 20.53 8.67 -30.10
N LEU A 97 21.47 7.82 -30.55
CA LEU A 97 21.44 7.29 -31.92
C LEU A 97 20.38 6.20 -32.06
N MET A 98 20.19 5.37 -31.01
CA MET A 98 19.13 4.37 -30.97
C MET A 98 17.74 4.99 -31.07
N ALA A 99 17.50 6.09 -30.36
CA ALA A 99 16.22 6.80 -30.38
C ALA A 99 15.88 7.36 -31.77
N ARG A 100 16.89 7.75 -32.55
CA ARG A 100 16.71 8.33 -33.89
C ARG A 100 16.50 7.28 -35.00
N ASP A 101 16.84 6.02 -34.78
CA ASP A 101 16.72 4.97 -35.80
C ASP A 101 15.28 4.45 -35.92
N ILE A 102 14.47 5.13 -36.72
CA ILE A 102 13.04 4.82 -36.92
C ILE A 102 12.82 3.39 -37.46
N LYS A 103 13.79 2.84 -38.22
CA LYS A 103 13.66 1.51 -38.82
C LYS A 103 13.82 0.42 -37.78
N MET A 104 14.81 0.58 -36.89
CA MET A 104 15.15 -0.41 -35.87
C MET A 104 14.41 -0.21 -34.56
N ASN A 105 13.86 0.99 -34.32
CA ASN A 105 13.03 1.35 -33.16
C ASN A 105 11.58 1.65 -33.61
N PRO A 106 10.77 0.62 -33.92
CA PRO A 106 9.40 0.80 -34.42
C PRO A 106 8.51 1.58 -33.45
N TYR A 107 8.80 1.49 -32.15
CA TYR A 107 8.03 2.13 -31.08
C TYR A 107 8.47 3.57 -30.81
N GLN A 108 9.46 4.08 -31.54
CA GLN A 108 9.96 5.45 -31.42
C GLN A 108 10.31 5.83 -29.97
N TRP A 109 10.99 4.93 -29.26
CA TRP A 109 11.42 5.17 -27.88
C TRP A 109 12.29 6.43 -27.76
N ASN A 110 11.96 7.24 -26.75
CA ASN A 110 12.76 8.39 -26.33
C ASN A 110 14.13 7.94 -25.78
N PRO A 111 15.18 8.78 -25.79
CA PRO A 111 16.51 8.42 -25.31
C PRO A 111 16.49 7.89 -23.86
N ASN A 112 15.64 8.47 -23.00
CA ASN A 112 15.47 8.01 -21.61
C ASN A 112 14.83 6.61 -21.52
N GLN A 113 13.93 6.27 -22.44
CA GLN A 113 13.31 4.94 -22.50
C GLN A 113 14.32 3.92 -23.03
N CYS A 114 15.11 4.28 -24.03
CA CYS A 114 16.23 3.47 -24.51
C CYS A 114 17.23 3.19 -23.38
N GLN A 115 17.58 4.19 -22.57
CA GLN A 115 18.49 4.02 -21.44
C GLN A 115 17.96 3.01 -20.42
N LYS A 116 16.70 3.16 -19.97
CA LYS A 116 16.07 2.22 -19.02
C LYS A 116 16.04 0.79 -19.55
N LYS A 117 15.70 0.62 -20.82
CA LYS A 117 15.64 -0.71 -21.45
C LYS A 117 17.04 -1.31 -21.64
N LEU A 118 18.03 -0.48 -21.96
CA LEU A 118 19.42 -0.89 -22.12
C LEU A 118 20.03 -1.34 -20.79
N THR A 119 19.74 -0.64 -19.68
CA THR A 119 20.20 -1.07 -18.34
C THR A 119 19.61 -2.43 -17.96
N ILE A 120 18.34 -2.67 -18.27
CA ILE A 120 17.70 -3.98 -18.03
C ILE A 120 18.33 -5.04 -18.93
N TYR A 121 18.57 -4.74 -20.22
CA TYR A 121 19.19 -5.66 -21.16
C TYR A 121 20.63 -6.08 -20.75
N ILE A 122 21.45 -5.14 -20.27
CA ILE A 122 22.80 -5.43 -19.76
C ILE A 122 22.70 -6.31 -18.50
N ARG A 123 21.83 -5.97 -17.54
CA ARG A 123 21.63 -6.78 -16.35
C ARG A 123 21.16 -8.21 -16.71
N MET A 124 20.27 -8.35 -17.69
CA MET A 124 19.80 -9.64 -18.20
C MET A 124 20.91 -10.45 -18.89
N SER A 125 21.79 -9.80 -19.65
CA SER A 125 22.90 -10.50 -20.33
C SER A 125 23.96 -10.98 -19.34
N GLU A 126 24.23 -10.20 -18.29
CA GLU A 126 25.12 -10.60 -17.19
C GLU A 126 24.59 -11.81 -16.40
N THR A 127 23.29 -11.85 -16.10
CA THR A 127 22.69 -12.99 -15.40
C THR A 127 22.70 -14.25 -16.26
N ALA A 128 22.42 -14.13 -17.56
CA ALA A 128 22.51 -15.24 -18.51
C ALA A 128 23.95 -15.79 -18.62
N ASN A 129 24.96 -14.92 -18.67
CA ASN A 129 26.37 -15.33 -18.72
C ASN A 129 26.82 -16.05 -17.44
N LYS A 130 26.37 -15.58 -16.27
CA LYS A 130 26.68 -16.24 -14.98
C LYS A 130 26.06 -17.64 -14.90
N GLN A 131 24.85 -17.84 -15.43
CA GLN A 131 24.21 -19.15 -15.47
C GLN A 131 24.92 -20.16 -16.37
N LEU A 132 25.66 -19.71 -17.39
CA LEU A 132 26.42 -20.57 -18.30
C LEU A 132 27.81 -20.97 -17.75
N GLN A 133 28.29 -20.29 -16.70
CA GLN A 133 29.59 -20.56 -16.07
C GLN A 133 29.48 -21.48 -14.84
N CYS A 134 28.27 -21.74 -14.36
CA CYS A 134 27.96 -22.72 -13.32
C CYS A 134 27.55 -24.05 -13.96
#